data_AF-A0A060BWN1-F1
#
_entry.id   AF-A0A060BWN1-F1
#
_cell.length_a   1.000
_cell.length_b   1.000
_cell.length_c   1.000
_cell.angle_alpha   90.00
_cell.angle_beta   90.00
_cell.angle_gamma   90.00
#
_symmetry.space_group_name_H-M   'P 1'
#
loop_
_entity.id
_entity.type
_entity.pdbx_description
1 polymer ?
#
loop_
_entity_poly.entity_id
_entity_poly.type
_entity_poly.pdbx_seq_one_letter_code
_entity_poly.pdbx_strand_id
1 'polypeptide(L)'
;MIVDLVPNHSSDQHPWFREALASEPGSAPRGRYMFREGRGDQPPNNWQSVFGGSAWTRVADGQWYLHLFDRSQPDFDWSNEEVR
;
A
#
# COMPACT_ATOMS: atom_id res chain seq x y z
N MET A 1 14.56 -6.73 -26.68
CA MET A 1 14.54 -6.59 -25.21
C MET A 1 13.09 -6.56 -24.80
N ILE A 2 12.64 -7.55 -24.03
CA ILE A 2 11.34 -7.52 -23.37
C ILE A 2 11.64 -7.00 -21.96
N VAL A 3 11.04 -5.86 -21.59
CA VAL A 3 11.10 -5.33 -20.23
C VAL A 3 9.93 -5.95 -19.49
N ASP A 4 10.22 -6.68 -18.42
CA ASP A 4 9.19 -7.16 -17.51
C ASP A 4 8.76 -6.00 -16.62
N LEU A 5 7.51 -5.54 -16.80
CA LEU A 5 6.91 -4.53 -15.94
C LEU A 5 5.96 -5.28 -15.01
N VAL A 6 6.28 -5.26 -13.71
CA VAL A 6 5.39 -5.74 -12.65
C VAL A 6 4.83 -4.50 -11.96
N PRO A 7 3.80 -3.83 -12.52
CA PRO A 7 3.36 -2.54 -12.00
C PRO A 7 2.55 -2.67 -10.71
N ASN A 8 2.52 -3.83 -10.06
CA ASN A 8 1.64 -4.09 -8.92
C ASN A 8 2.01 -3.27 -7.67
N HIS A 9 3.29 -2.93 -7.51
CA HIS A 9 3.81 -2.21 -6.35
C HIS A 9 4.93 -1.23 -6.75
N SER A 10 5.25 -0.30 -5.87
CA SER A 10 6.46 0.53 -5.97
C SER A 10 7.30 0.37 -4.69
N SER A 11 8.52 0.91 -4.69
CA SER A 11 9.28 1.03 -3.44
C SER A 11 8.58 1.99 -2.48
N ASP A 12 8.65 1.73 -1.18
CA ASP A 12 8.23 2.67 -0.13
C ASP A 12 9.01 4.00 -0.14
N GLN A 13 10.16 4.05 -0.82
CA GLN A 13 10.91 5.28 -1.06
C GLN A 13 10.39 6.06 -2.27
N HIS A 14 9.44 5.52 -3.03
CA HIS A 14 8.86 6.19 -4.18
C HIS A 14 8.16 7.49 -3.73
N PRO A 15 8.32 8.61 -4.46
CA PRO A 15 7.73 9.90 -4.08
C PRO A 15 6.22 9.82 -3.81
N TRP A 16 5.47 9.04 -4.61
CA TRP A 16 4.04 8.87 -4.38
C TRP A 16 3.71 8.20 -3.05
N PHE A 17 4.47 7.19 -2.61
CA PHE A 17 4.19 6.54 -1.33
C PHE A 17 4.53 7.45 -0.17
N ARG A 18 5.64 8.18 -0.25
CA ARG A 18 6.03 9.17 0.75
C ARG A 18 5.00 10.29 0.88
N GLU A 19 4.47 10.76 -0.25
CA GLU A 19 3.38 11.73 -0.29
C GLU A 19 2.08 11.15 0.28
N ALA A 20 1.73 9.90 -0.06
CA ALA A 20 0.56 9.22 0.47
C ALA A 20 0.63 9.03 2.00
N LEU A 21 1.82 8.75 2.54
CA LEU A 21 2.05 8.66 4.00
C LEU A 21 1.95 10.01 4.70
N ALA A 22 2.37 11.09 4.03
CA ALA A 22 2.32 12.45 4.58
C ALA A 22 0.95 13.13 4.42
N SER A 23 0.07 12.57 3.59
CA SER A 23 -1.24 13.14 3.30
C SER A 23 -2.34 12.54 4.19
N GLU A 24 -3.38 13.32 4.43
CA GLU A 24 -4.54 12.90 5.23
C GLU A 24 -5.27 11.70 4.61
N PRO A 25 -5.87 10.82 5.43
CA PRO A 25 -6.79 9.78 4.97
C PRO A 25 -7.87 10.33 4.02
N GLY A 26 -8.07 9.69 2.88
CA GLY A 26 -9.07 10.09 1.87
C GLY A 26 -8.59 11.16 0.87
N SER A 27 -7.37 11.68 0.99
CA SER A 27 -6.78 12.58 0.00
C SER A 27 -6.41 11.87 -1.31
N ALA A 28 -6.22 12.64 -2.39
CA ALA A 28 -5.85 12.08 -3.69
C ALA A 28 -4.53 11.29 -3.67
N PRO A 29 -3.43 11.77 -3.04
CA PRO A 29 -2.20 10.99 -2.93
C PRO A 29 -2.40 9.68 -2.16
N ARG A 30 -3.23 9.71 -1.11
CA ARG A 30 -3.58 8.52 -0.31
C ARG A 30 -4.23 7.45 -1.16
N GLY A 31 -5.11 7.85 -2.09
CA GLY A 31 -5.84 6.95 -2.96
C GLY A 31 -4.97 6.19 -3.96
N ARG A 32 -3.69 6.51 -4.14
CA ARG A 32 -2.80 5.81 -5.08
C ARG A 32 -2.38 4.42 -4.59
N TYR A 33 -2.53 4.15 -3.30
CA TYR A 33 -2.16 2.89 -2.66
C TYR A 33 -3.32 2.33 -1.84
N MET A 34 -3.26 1.04 -1.54
CA MET A 34 -4.28 0.34 -0.79
C MET A 34 -4.17 0.64 0.73
N PHE A 35 -4.72 1.77 1.18
CA PHE A 35 -4.89 2.09 2.61
C PHE A 35 -6.28 1.70 3.11
N ARG A 36 -6.37 1.01 4.25
CA ARG A 36 -7.65 0.59 4.85
C ARG A 36 -7.63 0.71 6.37
N GLU A 37 -8.82 0.90 6.95
CA GLU A 37 -9.02 0.85 8.40
C GLU A 37 -8.86 -0.59 8.92
N GLY A 38 -8.25 -0.70 10.11
CA GLY A 38 -8.14 -1.97 10.82
C GLY A 38 -9.41 -2.35 11.59
N ARG A 39 -9.34 -3.48 12.28
CA ARG A 39 -10.35 -3.92 13.25
C ARG A 39 -9.82 -3.70 14.67
N GLY A 40 -9.89 -2.45 15.15
CA GLY A 40 -9.20 -2.03 16.37
C GLY A 40 -7.68 -2.06 16.16
N ASP A 41 -6.95 -2.83 16.99
CA ASP A 41 -5.50 -3.01 16.84
C ASP A 41 -5.10 -4.10 15.83
N GLN A 42 -6.06 -4.71 15.15
CA GLN A 42 -5.83 -5.75 14.15
C GLN A 42 -5.90 -5.22 12.71
N PRO A 43 -5.22 -5.86 11.75
CA PRO A 43 -5.32 -5.51 10.34
C PRO A 43 -6.74 -5.67 9.77
N PRO A 44 -7.04 -5.10 8.59
CA PRO A 44 -8.37 -5.15 7.96
C PRO A 44 -8.90 -6.58 7.73
N ASN A 45 -7.98 -7.50 7.41
CA ASN A 45 -8.23 -8.92 7.21
C ASN A 45 -6.96 -9.75 7.54
N ASN A 46 -7.03 -11.06 7.34
CA ASN A 46 -5.95 -12.02 7.62
C ASN A 46 -5.06 -12.33 6.41
N TRP A 47 -4.99 -11.46 5.40
CA TRP A 47 -4.12 -11.68 4.25
C TRP A 47 -2.64 -11.74 4.65
N GLN A 48 -1.92 -12.64 3.99
CA GLN A 48 -0.50 -12.89 4.23
C GLN A 48 0.34 -12.40 3.06
N SER A 49 1.52 -11.87 3.37
CA SER A 49 2.52 -11.57 2.36
C SER A 49 3.06 -12.87 1.78
N VAL A 50 3.41 -12.86 0.49
CA VAL A 50 4.12 -13.96 -0.19
C VAL A 50 5.46 -14.26 0.49
N PHE A 51 6.09 -13.27 1.12
CA PHE A 51 7.33 -13.44 1.88
C PHE A 51 7.10 -13.78 3.36
N GLY A 52 5.85 -14.03 3.75
CA GLY A 52 5.47 -14.43 5.10
C GLY A 52 5.12 -13.26 6.00
N GLY A 53 4.32 -13.56 7.04
CA GLY A 53 3.75 -12.54 7.92
C GLY A 53 2.50 -11.88 7.34
N SER A 54 2.02 -10.84 8.00
CA SER A 54 0.85 -10.09 7.53
C SER A 54 1.17 -9.32 6.26
N ALA A 55 0.22 -9.25 5.32
CA ALA A 55 0.28 -8.35 4.16
C ALA A 55 -0.05 -6.89 4.51
N TRP A 56 -0.30 -6.59 5.79
CA TRP A 56 -0.72 -5.28 6.24
C TRP A 56 0.28 -4.70 7.22
N THR A 57 0.63 -3.44 7.00
CA THR A 57 1.46 -2.67 7.92
C THR A 57 0.71 -1.44 8.41
N ARG A 58 0.65 -1.25 9.73
CA ARG A 58 0.02 -0.07 10.37
C ARG A 58 0.91 1.16 10.22
N VAL A 59 0.30 2.30 9.91
CA VAL A 59 0.96 3.62 9.84
C VAL A 59 0.55 4.50 11.03
N ALA A 60 1.22 5.64 11.19
CA ALA A 60 1.12 6.49 12.39
C ALA A 60 -0.30 7.02 12.65
N ASP A 61 -1.07 7.27 11.59
CA ASP A 61 -2.47 7.71 11.67
C ASP A 61 -3.48 6.57 11.97
N GLY A 62 -2.99 5.33 12.10
CA GLY A 62 -3.79 4.17 12.47
C GLY A 62 -4.30 3.34 11.30
N GLN A 63 -4.24 3.84 10.06
CA GLN A 63 -4.56 3.04 8.88
C GLN A 63 -3.52 1.95 8.62
N TRP A 64 -3.87 1.01 7.75
CA TRP A 64 -2.98 -0.05 7.29
C TRP A 64 -2.79 0.06 5.79
N TYR A 65 -1.54 -0.05 5.31
CA TYR A 65 -1.27 -0.21 3.87
C TYR A 65 -1.03 -1.67 3.52
N LEU A 66 -1.46 -2.06 2.32
CA LEU A 66 -1.24 -3.40 1.79
C LEU A 66 0.15 -3.52 1.15
N HIS A 67 0.79 -4.64 1.41
CA HIS A 67 1.96 -5.14 0.70
C HIS A 67 1.85 -6.66 0.52
N LEU A 68 1.55 -7.12 -0.70
CA LEU A 68 1.46 -8.56 -1.00
C LEU A 68 2.83 -9.22 -1.02
N PHE A 69 3.90 -8.44 -1.19
CA PHE A 69 5.29 -8.88 -1.12
C PHE A 69 5.99 -8.26 0.10
N ASP A 70 7.16 -7.66 -0.08
CA ASP A 70 7.90 -7.05 1.03
C ASP A 70 7.18 -5.80 1.56
N ARG A 71 7.35 -5.52 2.85
CA ARG A 71 6.83 -4.30 3.48
C ARG A 71 7.30 -3.02 2.78
N SER A 72 8.48 -3.03 2.17
CA SER A 72 9.02 -1.93 1.37
C SER A 72 8.44 -1.87 -0.05
N GLN A 73 7.49 -2.74 -0.39
CA GLN A 73 6.84 -2.84 -1.69
C GLN A 73 5.32 -2.62 -1.57
N PRO A 74 4.85 -1.42 -1.19
CA PRO A 74 3.42 -1.11 -1.11
C PRO A 74 2.71 -1.27 -2.45
N ASP A 75 1.56 -1.94 -2.40
CA ASP A 75 0.71 -2.21 -3.56
C ASP A 75 -0.07 -0.97 -3.97
N PHE A 76 -0.08 -0.69 -5.28
CA PHE A 76 -0.90 0.37 -5.85
C PHE A 76 -2.39 0.02 -5.79
N ASP A 77 -3.23 1.04 -5.70
CA ASP A 77 -4.69 0.89 -5.86
C ASP A 77 -5.08 1.08 -7.33
N TRP A 78 -5.14 -0.03 -8.08
CA TRP A 78 -5.53 -0.04 -9.49
C TRP A 78 -6.98 0.37 -9.77
N SER A 79 -7.80 0.56 -8.74
CA SER A 79 -9.13 1.15 -8.89
C SER A 79 -9.08 2.68 -9.03
N ASN A 80 -7.94 3.31 -8.69
CA ASN A 80 -7.72 4.74 -8.86
C ASN A 80 -7.36 5.09 -10.30
N GLU A 81 -8.05 6.06 -10.89
CA GLU A 81 -7.83 6.51 -12.27
C GLU A 81 -6.44 7.13 -12.51
N GLU A 82 -5.79 7.70 -11.50
CA GLU A 82 -4.43 8.24 -11.61
C GLU A 82 -3.36 7.15 -11.69
N VAL A 83 -3.67 5.96 -11.17
CA VAL A 83 -2.77 4.79 -11.14
C VAL A 83 -2.87 3.97 -12.42
N ARG A 84 -4.06 3.94 -13.03
CA ARG A 84 -4.38 3.13 -14.21
C ARG A 84 -3.72 3.63 -15.49
#